data_AF-A0A1H2Z3V0-F1
#
_entry.id   AF-A0A1H2Z3V0-F1
#
_cell.length_a   1.000
_cell.length_b   1.000
_cell.length_c   1.000
_cell.angle_alpha   90.00
_cell.angle_beta   90.00
_cell.angle_gamma   90.00
#
_symmetry.space_group_name_H-M   'P 1'
#
loop_
_entity.id
_entity.type
_entity.pdbx_description
1 polymer ?
#
loop_
_entity_poly.entity_id
_entity_poly.type
_entity_poly.pdbx_seq_one_letter_code
_entity_poly.pdbx_strand_id
1 'polypeptide(L)'
;MSDVRVTADDVALRAGVSRSTVSRAFSPDRPVQKETRQRILKAAEELGYQPNALAQALTSRRSQIVGILMGELSNPIHAVLHQSLSHALQMCGLIPISVQMGPEDDIKQMIATFKQYQVGVVILTSMNIPTDLVRTFQDAGLQVLLVNRVDEDGVTASVCADVTQGGALAARLLVERGCKRIWVAKGATGSWTSEARLAGHLAGLQRLDSVPAKVVAGGYTYADGAEMADDILASKEPRPDGLLCPNDLFAIGFMDRLRKASGASFPDDIKVVGFDDIPMANWEGNQLTTIRLPVSAMASRAADLITRISTNAEVVEEKIWIPCRLVQRASA
;
A
#
# COMPACT_ATOMS: atom_id res chain seq x y z
N MET A 1 44.36 -3.15 9.50
CA MET A 1 43.98 -2.78 10.88
C MET A 1 42.65 -3.43 11.15
N SER A 2 42.58 -4.31 12.14
CA SER A 2 41.36 -5.05 12.49
C SER A 2 40.23 -4.09 12.82
N ASP A 3 39.09 -4.26 12.15
CA ASP A 3 37.84 -3.55 12.37
C ASP A 3 37.23 -4.00 13.72
N VAL A 4 37.84 -3.57 14.83
CA VAL A 4 37.37 -3.92 16.17
C VAL A 4 36.17 -3.04 16.47
N ARG A 5 34.99 -3.60 16.18
CA ARG A 5 33.70 -2.96 16.44
C ARG A 5 33.56 -2.71 17.94
N VAL A 6 33.45 -1.45 18.33
CA VAL A 6 33.24 -1.02 19.72
C VAL A 6 31.98 -1.69 20.29
N THR A 7 32.09 -2.20 21.51
CA THR A 7 31.06 -2.99 22.18
C THR A 7 30.43 -2.27 23.37
N ALA A 8 29.33 -2.83 23.89
CA ALA A 8 28.70 -2.33 25.12
C ALA A 8 29.64 -2.44 26.33
N ASP A 9 30.59 -3.38 26.30
CA ASP A 9 31.57 -3.60 27.36
C ASP A 9 32.63 -2.48 27.37
N ASP A 10 33.04 -1.98 26.19
CA ASP A 10 33.95 -0.83 26.07
C ASP A 10 33.33 0.46 26.63
N VAL A 11 32.05 0.69 26.33
CA VAL A 11 31.30 1.82 26.91
C VAL A 11 31.13 1.68 28.42
N ALA A 12 30.85 0.47 28.90
CA ALA A 12 30.70 0.18 30.32
C ALA A 12 31.98 0.49 31.10
N LEU A 13 33.13 0.07 30.56
CA LEU A 13 34.45 0.35 31.10
C LEU A 13 34.72 1.86 31.13
N ARG A 14 34.47 2.57 30.02
CA ARG A 14 34.70 4.02 29.90
C ARG A 14 33.82 4.85 30.84
N ALA A 15 32.57 4.44 31.04
CA ALA A 15 31.60 5.14 31.89
C ALA A 15 31.63 4.71 33.38
N GLY A 16 32.39 3.66 33.71
CA GLY A 16 32.50 3.14 35.08
C GLY A 16 31.19 2.51 35.58
N VAL A 17 30.50 1.76 34.72
CA VAL A 17 29.23 1.08 35.03
C VAL A 17 29.23 -0.35 34.54
N SER A 18 28.21 -1.15 34.88
CA SER A 18 28.05 -2.49 34.29
C SER A 18 27.50 -2.43 32.86
N ARG A 19 27.80 -3.44 32.04
CA ARG A 19 27.19 -3.66 30.71
C ARG A 19 25.65 -3.61 30.76
N SER A 20 25.05 -4.18 31.81
CA SER A 20 23.60 -4.15 32.01
C SER A 20 23.06 -2.74 32.25
N THR A 21 23.86 -1.84 32.85
CA THR A 21 23.51 -0.43 33.05
C THR A 21 23.64 0.37 31.77
N VAL A 22 24.65 0.08 30.93
CA VAL A 22 24.75 0.63 29.56
C VAL A 22 23.52 0.25 28.75
N SER A 23 23.15 -1.04 28.73
CA SER A 23 21.94 -1.51 28.02
C SER A 23 20.68 -0.78 28.49
N ARG A 24 20.49 -0.61 29.81
CA ARG A 24 19.35 0.15 30.36
C ARG A 24 19.37 1.62 29.99
N ALA A 25 20.54 2.25 29.91
CA ALA A 25 20.67 3.67 29.58
C ALA A 25 20.31 3.99 28.11
N PHE A 26 20.33 2.98 27.23
CA PHE A 26 19.84 3.09 25.85
C PHE A 26 18.35 2.70 25.69
N SER A 27 17.71 2.17 26.73
CA SER A 27 16.26 1.94 26.76
C SER A 27 15.56 3.14 27.43
N PRO A 28 14.62 3.84 26.76
CA PRO A 28 13.95 5.02 27.34
C PRO A 28 13.17 4.66 28.62
N ASP A 29 12.54 3.49 28.61
CA ASP A 29 11.56 3.01 29.59
C ASP A 29 12.19 2.31 30.80
N ARG A 30 13.53 2.21 30.85
CA ARG A 30 14.23 1.61 31.99
C ARG A 30 14.86 2.66 32.92
N PRO A 31 14.63 2.56 34.24
CA PRO A 31 15.13 3.55 35.19
C PRO A 31 16.66 3.52 35.27
N VAL A 32 17.27 4.67 34.98
CA VAL A 32 18.69 4.96 35.17
C VAL A 32 18.78 6.41 35.64
N GLN A 33 19.57 6.68 36.69
CA GLN A 33 19.77 8.05 37.17
C GLN A 33 20.24 8.95 36.02
N LYS A 34 19.70 10.17 35.93
CA LYS A 34 19.96 11.11 34.82
C LYS A 34 21.46 11.32 34.58
N GLU A 35 22.22 11.53 35.65
CA GLU A 35 23.67 11.75 35.61
C GLU A 35 24.42 10.53 35.05
N THR A 36 24.06 9.33 35.50
CA THR A 36 24.62 8.07 34.98
C THR A 36 24.29 7.86 33.50
N ARG A 37 23.05 8.18 33.08
CA ARG A 37 22.64 8.09 31.67
C ARG A 37 23.44 9.05 30.80
N GLN A 38 23.61 10.30 31.22
CA GLN A 38 24.43 11.29 30.49
C GLN A 38 25.87 10.84 30.33
N ARG A 39 26.47 10.28 31.39
CA ARG A 39 27.84 9.76 31.36
C ARG A 39 28.01 8.63 30.35
N ILE A 40 27.04 7.71 30.29
CA ILE A 40 27.03 6.59 29.34
C ILE A 40 26.87 7.09 27.90
N LEU A 41 25.93 8.01 27.65
CA LEU A 41 25.71 8.56 26.31
C LEU A 41 26.95 9.29 25.79
N LYS A 42 27.60 10.08 26.65
CA LYS A 42 28.87 10.75 26.32
C LYS A 42 29.99 9.73 26.01
N ALA A 43 30.15 8.70 26.83
CA ALA A 43 31.15 7.65 26.59
C ALA A 43 30.89 6.90 25.28
N ALA A 44 29.63 6.63 24.94
CA ALA A 44 29.27 5.98 23.69
C ALA A 44 29.55 6.87 22.47
N GLU A 45 29.23 8.17 22.55
CA GLU A 45 29.53 9.15 21.50
C GLU A 45 31.04 9.26 21.26
N GLU A 46 31.84 9.40 22.32
CA GLU A 46 33.32 9.47 22.24
C GLU A 46 33.94 8.23 21.59
N LEU A 47 33.35 7.05 21.81
CA LEU A 47 33.83 5.78 21.28
C LEU A 47 33.21 5.42 19.92
N GLY A 48 32.24 6.19 19.41
CA GLY A 48 31.49 5.82 18.21
C GLY A 48 30.62 4.56 18.39
N TYR A 49 30.26 4.21 19.62
CA TYR A 49 29.41 3.07 19.91
C TYR A 49 27.96 3.35 19.51
N GLN A 50 27.39 2.47 18.70
CA GLN A 50 25.95 2.40 18.47
C GLN A 50 25.37 1.12 19.07
N PRO A 51 24.26 1.21 19.82
CA PRO A 51 23.62 0.02 20.34
C PRO A 51 23.09 -0.87 19.21
N ASN A 52 23.26 -2.18 19.39
CA ASN A 52 22.78 -3.17 18.42
C ASN A 52 21.26 -3.36 18.58
N ALA A 53 20.50 -2.94 17.56
CA ALA A 53 19.04 -3.05 17.52
C ALA A 53 18.53 -4.49 17.71
N LEU A 54 19.21 -5.49 17.14
CA LEU A 54 18.86 -6.91 17.33
C LEU A 54 19.08 -7.36 18.78
N ALA A 55 20.15 -6.89 19.43
CA ALA A 55 20.40 -7.18 20.84
C ALA A 55 19.38 -6.49 21.77
N GLN A 56 18.91 -5.29 21.39
CA GLN A 56 17.82 -4.62 22.10
C GLN A 56 16.50 -5.40 21.96
N ALA A 57 16.16 -5.87 20.75
CA ALA A 57 14.96 -6.68 20.50
C ALA A 57 14.94 -7.99 21.31
N LEU A 58 16.10 -8.66 21.43
CA LEU A 58 16.25 -9.86 22.27
C LEU A 58 15.97 -9.58 23.76
N THR A 59 16.34 -8.39 24.23
CA THR A 59 16.18 -8.00 25.65
C THR A 59 14.77 -7.48 25.95
N SER A 60 14.11 -6.86 24.97
CA SER A 60 12.75 -6.33 25.10
C SER A 60 11.66 -7.36 24.81
N ARG A 61 12.00 -8.50 24.18
CA ARG A 61 11.06 -9.48 23.58
C ARG A 61 10.07 -8.82 22.59
N ARG A 62 10.39 -7.64 22.08
CA ARG A 62 9.56 -6.87 21.16
C ARG A 62 10.39 -6.48 19.96
N SER A 63 9.99 -6.98 18.79
CA SER A 63 10.64 -6.61 17.55
C SER A 63 10.12 -5.28 17.04
N GLN A 64 11.04 -4.43 16.59
CA GLN A 64 10.73 -3.20 15.86
C GLN A 64 10.66 -3.46 14.35
N ILE A 65 10.96 -4.68 13.90
CA ILE A 65 11.01 -5.03 12.49
C ILE A 65 9.61 -5.39 12.01
N VAL A 66 9.20 -4.76 10.91
CA VAL A 66 7.92 -4.96 10.26
C VAL A 66 8.17 -5.48 8.86
N GLY A 67 7.64 -6.66 8.55
CA GLY A 67 7.66 -7.20 7.19
C GLY A 67 6.62 -6.50 6.33
N ILE A 68 6.97 -6.11 5.12
CA ILE A 68 6.01 -5.62 4.11
C ILE A 68 6.06 -6.60 2.95
N LEU A 69 4.97 -7.33 2.75
CA LEU A 69 4.79 -8.23 1.62
C LEU A 69 3.98 -7.54 0.52
N MET A 70 4.57 -7.48 -0.67
CA MET A 70 3.99 -6.78 -1.81
C MET A 70 4.24 -7.45 -3.14
N GLY A 71 3.35 -7.14 -4.07
CA GLY A 71 3.41 -7.70 -5.41
C GLY A 71 4.39 -6.98 -6.28
N GLU A 72 4.29 -7.27 -7.57
CA GLU A 72 5.05 -6.54 -8.56
C GLU A 72 4.82 -5.03 -8.47
N LEU A 73 5.92 -4.29 -8.52
CA LEU A 73 5.93 -2.83 -8.48
C LEU A 73 5.74 -2.19 -9.87
N SER A 74 5.25 -2.97 -10.84
CA SER A 74 5.00 -2.52 -12.21
C SER A 74 3.88 -1.46 -12.29
N ASN A 75 2.88 -1.54 -11.40
CA ASN A 75 1.91 -0.46 -11.22
C ASN A 75 2.44 0.58 -10.19
N PRO A 76 2.61 1.87 -10.57
CA PRO A 76 3.19 2.90 -9.71
C PRO A 76 2.48 3.11 -8.36
N ILE A 77 1.19 2.76 -8.24
CA ILE A 77 0.47 2.89 -6.96
C ILE A 77 1.10 2.03 -5.86
N HIS A 78 1.71 0.89 -6.20
CA HIS A 78 2.38 0.03 -5.22
C HIS A 78 3.63 0.70 -4.65
N ALA A 79 4.40 1.42 -5.47
CA ALA A 79 5.55 2.20 -5.00
C ALA A 79 5.12 3.38 -4.11
N VAL A 80 4.03 4.07 -4.47
CA VAL A 80 3.48 5.17 -3.66
C VAL A 80 3.01 4.67 -2.28
N LEU A 81 2.32 3.52 -2.25
CA LEU A 81 1.89 2.88 -1.01
C LEU A 81 3.09 2.41 -0.18
N HIS A 82 4.08 1.77 -0.81
CA HIS A 82 5.33 1.33 -0.15
C HIS A 82 6.04 2.49 0.53
N GLN A 83 6.23 3.59 -0.20
CA GLN A 83 6.91 4.78 0.31
C GLN A 83 6.15 5.36 1.51
N SER A 84 4.82 5.46 1.41
CA SER A 84 3.98 5.97 2.50
C SER A 84 4.05 5.08 3.75
N LEU A 85 3.96 3.75 3.58
CA LEU A 85 4.08 2.78 4.66
C LEU A 85 5.46 2.84 5.32
N SER A 86 6.52 2.78 4.52
CA SER A 86 7.90 2.80 5.00
C SER A 86 8.18 4.06 5.82
N HIS A 87 7.75 5.22 5.32
CA HIS A 87 7.89 6.48 6.02
C HIS A 87 7.11 6.51 7.35
N ALA A 88 5.83 6.11 7.33
CA ALA A 88 5.00 6.08 8.54
C ALA A 88 5.58 5.15 9.62
N LEU A 89 6.05 3.97 9.22
CA LEU A 89 6.71 3.01 10.13
C LEU A 89 7.98 3.59 10.74
N GLN A 90 8.85 4.21 9.93
CA GLN A 90 10.08 4.84 10.40
C GLN A 90 9.81 5.97 11.40
N MET A 91 8.77 6.77 11.17
CA MET A 91 8.36 7.83 12.11
C MET A 91 7.91 7.28 13.46
N CYS A 92 7.44 6.03 13.51
CA CYS A 92 7.11 5.30 14.74
C CYS A 92 8.31 4.53 15.34
N GLY A 93 9.52 4.66 14.78
CA GLY A 93 10.70 3.91 15.22
C GLY A 93 10.68 2.43 14.83
N LEU A 94 9.84 2.06 13.86
CA LEU A 94 9.75 0.72 13.30
C LEU A 94 10.64 0.62 12.05
N ILE A 95 11.18 -0.58 11.81
CA ILE A 95 12.11 -0.87 10.71
C ILE A 95 11.36 -1.71 9.66
N PRO A 96 10.95 -1.12 8.53
CA PRO A 96 10.33 -1.88 7.46
C PRO A 96 11.38 -2.74 6.73
N ILE A 97 11.09 -4.03 6.56
CA ILE A 97 11.80 -4.92 5.62
C ILE A 97 10.80 -5.36 4.56
N SER A 98 11.13 -5.16 3.29
CA SER A 98 10.21 -5.46 2.19
C SER A 98 10.61 -6.74 1.50
N VAL A 99 9.61 -7.58 1.22
CA VAL A 99 9.75 -8.78 0.41
C VAL A 99 8.75 -8.67 -0.72
N GLN A 100 9.23 -8.87 -1.94
CA GLN A 100 8.35 -9.00 -3.09
C GLN A 100 7.95 -10.47 -3.23
N MET A 101 6.69 -10.73 -3.55
CA MET A 101 6.20 -12.07 -3.84
C MET A 101 5.59 -12.12 -5.24
N GLY A 102 6.14 -13.00 -6.06
CA GLY A 102 5.61 -13.44 -7.32
C GLY A 102 4.87 -14.79 -7.20
N PRO A 103 4.31 -15.28 -8.31
CA PRO A 103 3.48 -16.50 -8.33
C PRO A 103 4.23 -17.79 -7.96
N GLU A 104 5.54 -17.84 -8.21
CA GLU A 104 6.38 -19.03 -8.02
C GLU A 104 7.14 -19.04 -6.68
N ASP A 105 6.99 -18.00 -5.86
CA ASP A 105 7.78 -17.86 -4.64
C ASP A 105 7.34 -18.82 -3.51
N ASP A 106 8.33 -19.38 -2.81
CA ASP A 106 8.10 -20.30 -1.70
C ASP A 106 7.70 -19.55 -0.41
N ILE A 107 6.40 -19.58 -0.12
CA ILE A 107 5.78 -19.02 1.10
C ILE A 107 6.46 -19.55 2.37
N LYS A 108 6.85 -20.83 2.43
CA LYS A 108 7.47 -21.42 3.63
C LYS A 108 8.85 -20.81 3.90
N GLN A 109 9.64 -20.64 2.85
CA GLN A 109 10.96 -20.00 2.95
C GLN A 109 10.83 -18.55 3.41
N MET A 110 9.79 -17.84 2.95
CA MET A 110 9.51 -16.47 3.36
C MET A 110 9.10 -16.36 4.82
N ILE A 111 8.22 -17.24 5.29
CA ILE A 111 7.85 -17.35 6.71
C ILE A 111 9.08 -17.66 7.56
N ALA A 112 9.93 -18.61 7.13
CA ALA A 112 11.18 -18.92 7.82
C ALA A 112 12.10 -17.70 7.91
N THR A 113 12.21 -16.93 6.82
CA THR A 113 12.96 -15.68 6.76
C THR A 113 12.42 -14.66 7.77
N PHE A 114 11.10 -14.40 7.78
CA PHE A 114 10.51 -13.46 8.74
C PHE A 114 10.70 -13.89 10.20
N LYS A 115 10.62 -15.19 10.49
CA LYS A 115 10.95 -15.72 11.83
C LYS A 115 12.42 -15.52 12.18
N GLN A 116 13.34 -15.76 11.25
CA GLN A 116 14.78 -15.60 11.46
C GLN A 116 15.15 -14.15 11.76
N TYR A 117 14.53 -13.19 11.08
CA TYR A 117 14.70 -11.75 11.36
C TYR A 117 13.83 -11.25 12.52
N GLN A 118 13.14 -12.15 13.22
CA GLN A 118 12.24 -11.85 14.32
C GLN A 118 11.22 -10.76 13.96
N VAL A 119 10.62 -10.80 12.77
CA VAL A 119 9.60 -9.82 12.38
C VAL A 119 8.44 -9.85 13.39
N GLY A 120 8.07 -8.67 13.91
CA GLY A 120 6.98 -8.54 14.86
C GLY A 120 5.62 -8.64 14.18
N VAL A 121 5.43 -7.89 13.09
CA VAL A 121 4.19 -7.86 12.31
C VAL A 121 4.52 -7.90 10.82
N VAL A 122 3.72 -8.65 10.05
CA VAL A 122 3.77 -8.68 8.59
C VAL A 122 2.57 -7.92 8.03
N ILE A 123 2.85 -6.91 7.20
CA ILE A 123 1.86 -6.23 6.38
C ILE A 123 1.67 -7.02 5.10
N LEU A 124 0.44 -7.46 4.82
CA LEU A 124 0.05 -8.03 3.54
C LEU A 124 -0.73 -6.99 2.75
N THR A 125 -0.18 -6.58 1.61
CA THR A 125 -0.84 -5.60 0.72
C THR A 125 -1.73 -6.27 -0.33
N SER A 126 -2.60 -5.48 -0.97
CA SER A 126 -3.46 -5.92 -2.09
C SER A 126 -2.64 -6.56 -3.20
N MET A 127 -2.90 -7.84 -3.46
CA MET A 127 -2.24 -8.66 -4.45
C MET A 127 -3.18 -9.74 -4.98
N ASN A 128 -2.88 -10.30 -6.16
CA ASN A 128 -3.33 -11.64 -6.55
C ASN A 128 -2.51 -12.70 -5.77
N ILE A 129 -2.69 -12.73 -4.44
CA ILE A 129 -2.11 -13.75 -3.57
C ILE A 129 -3.18 -14.81 -3.28
N PRO A 130 -2.80 -16.08 -3.09
CA PRO A 130 -3.67 -17.13 -2.56
C PRO A 130 -4.51 -16.71 -1.34
N THR A 131 -5.78 -17.10 -1.32
CA THR A 131 -6.72 -16.73 -0.25
C THR A 131 -6.33 -17.26 1.14
N ASP A 132 -5.54 -18.34 1.19
CA ASP A 132 -5.03 -18.97 2.41
C ASP A 132 -3.73 -18.35 2.96
N LEU A 133 -3.12 -17.37 2.27
CA LEU A 133 -1.84 -16.80 2.72
C LEU A 133 -1.95 -16.19 4.13
N VAL A 134 -3.05 -15.49 4.40
CA VAL A 134 -3.28 -14.85 5.71
C VAL A 134 -3.24 -15.89 6.83
N ARG A 135 -4.00 -16.99 6.66
CA ARG A 135 -4.03 -18.12 7.60
C ARG A 135 -2.67 -18.80 7.71
N THR A 136 -1.97 -19.00 6.59
CA THR A 136 -0.63 -19.63 6.58
C THR A 136 0.39 -18.87 7.43
N PHE A 137 0.36 -17.52 7.39
CA PHE A 137 1.21 -16.69 8.24
C PHE A 137 0.79 -16.73 9.71
N GLN A 138 -0.52 -16.72 9.98
CA GLN A 138 -1.08 -16.79 11.33
C GLN A 138 -0.80 -18.14 12.01
N ASP A 139 -0.98 -19.25 11.30
CA ASP A 139 -0.67 -20.61 11.77
C ASP A 139 0.82 -20.79 12.07
N ALA A 140 1.67 -20.04 11.36
CA ALA A 140 3.09 -19.96 11.65
C ALA A 140 3.41 -19.09 12.89
N GLY A 141 2.43 -18.45 13.52
CA GLY A 141 2.59 -17.60 14.69
C GLY A 141 3.08 -16.18 14.38
N LEU A 142 2.95 -15.73 13.12
CA LEU A 142 3.24 -14.34 12.73
C LEU A 142 1.98 -13.49 12.88
N GLN A 143 2.13 -12.28 13.44
CA GLN A 143 1.04 -11.30 13.44
C GLN A 143 0.91 -10.66 12.07
N VAL A 144 -0.32 -10.49 11.61
CA VAL A 144 -0.62 -10.01 10.25
C VAL A 144 -1.50 -8.78 10.32
N LEU A 145 -1.15 -7.75 9.55
CA LEU A 145 -2.01 -6.61 9.25
C LEU A 145 -2.29 -6.57 7.75
N LEU A 146 -3.55 -6.40 7.36
CA LEU A 146 -3.93 -6.26 5.96
C LEU A 146 -3.98 -4.79 5.55
N VAL A 147 -3.41 -4.44 4.39
CA VAL A 147 -3.49 -3.07 3.84
C VAL A 147 -4.04 -3.11 2.42
N ASN A 148 -5.11 -2.34 2.21
CA ASN A 148 -5.88 -2.29 0.97
C ASN A 148 -6.45 -3.64 0.51
N ARG A 149 -6.69 -4.56 1.46
CA ARG A 149 -7.29 -5.87 1.22
C ARG A 149 -8.00 -6.37 2.47
N VAL A 150 -8.89 -7.33 2.29
CA VAL A 150 -9.54 -8.07 3.37
C VAL A 150 -9.30 -9.57 3.21
N ASP A 151 -9.43 -10.30 4.31
CA ASP A 151 -9.50 -11.75 4.36
C ASP A 151 -10.94 -12.24 4.17
N GLU A 152 -11.12 -13.47 3.70
CA GLU A 152 -12.46 -14.06 3.46
C GLU A 152 -13.30 -14.13 4.75
N ASP A 153 -12.67 -14.51 5.87
CA ASP A 153 -13.35 -14.64 7.15
C ASP A 153 -13.61 -13.30 7.84
N GLY A 154 -12.98 -12.23 7.38
CA GLY A 154 -13.16 -10.88 7.91
C GLY A 154 -12.66 -10.69 9.35
N VAL A 155 -11.70 -11.50 9.84
CA VAL A 155 -11.24 -11.44 11.25
C VAL A 155 -9.95 -10.64 11.40
N THR A 156 -9.06 -10.67 10.41
CA THR A 156 -7.72 -10.07 10.52
C THR A 156 -7.77 -8.54 10.39
N ALA A 157 -7.18 -7.78 11.33
CA ALA A 157 -7.17 -6.31 11.24
C ALA A 157 -6.77 -5.80 9.84
N SER A 158 -7.49 -4.80 9.35
CA SER A 158 -7.28 -4.25 8.02
C SER A 158 -7.42 -2.73 7.96
N VAL A 159 -6.63 -2.12 7.09
CA VAL A 159 -6.74 -0.71 6.72
C VAL A 159 -6.92 -0.61 5.22
N CYS A 160 -8.11 -0.22 4.78
CA CYS A 160 -8.50 -0.21 3.37
C CYS A 160 -8.97 1.16 2.91
N ALA A 161 -8.69 1.47 1.65
CA ALA A 161 -9.43 2.52 0.98
C ALA A 161 -10.86 2.03 0.69
N ASP A 162 -11.85 2.92 0.81
CA ASP A 162 -13.22 2.62 0.38
C ASP A 162 -13.32 2.75 -1.15
N VAL A 163 -12.85 1.73 -1.85
CA VAL A 163 -12.80 1.70 -3.33
C VAL A 163 -14.19 1.58 -3.95
N THR A 164 -15.16 1.03 -3.22
CA THR A 164 -16.57 0.97 -3.66
C THR A 164 -17.17 2.38 -3.66
N GLN A 165 -16.95 3.15 -2.59
CA GLN A 165 -17.31 4.57 -2.56
C GLN A 165 -16.57 5.36 -3.65
N GLY A 166 -15.29 5.11 -3.86
CA GLY A 166 -14.51 5.72 -4.94
C GLY A 166 -15.10 5.43 -6.33
N GLY A 167 -15.45 4.18 -6.61
CA GLY A 167 -16.08 3.78 -7.87
C GLY A 167 -17.43 4.48 -8.10
N ALA A 168 -18.22 4.66 -7.03
CA ALA A 168 -19.49 5.37 -7.10
C ALA A 168 -19.31 6.88 -7.34
N LEU A 169 -18.25 7.50 -6.83
CA LEU A 169 -17.90 8.90 -7.15
C LEU A 169 -17.55 9.06 -8.63
N ALA A 170 -16.72 8.16 -9.17
CA ALA A 170 -16.32 8.18 -10.59
C ALA A 170 -17.53 8.03 -11.52
N ALA A 171 -18.41 7.06 -11.24
CA ALA A 171 -19.63 6.84 -11.98
C ALA A 171 -20.55 8.08 -11.99
N ARG A 172 -20.74 8.68 -10.81
CA ARG A 172 -21.57 9.88 -10.66
C ARG A 172 -21.05 11.04 -11.49
N LEU A 173 -19.73 11.27 -11.49
CA LEU A 173 -19.12 12.33 -12.29
C LEU A 173 -19.50 12.20 -13.77
N LEU A 174 -19.34 11.01 -14.37
CA LEU A 174 -19.64 10.83 -15.79
C LEU A 174 -21.12 11.09 -16.13
N VAL A 175 -22.03 10.68 -15.24
CA VAL A 175 -23.47 10.96 -15.41
C VAL A 175 -23.76 12.46 -15.28
N GLU A 176 -23.19 13.14 -14.28
CA GLU A 176 -23.32 14.59 -14.09
C GLU A 176 -22.72 15.40 -15.26
N ARG A 177 -21.70 14.84 -15.93
CA ARG A 177 -21.10 15.38 -17.16
C ARG A 177 -21.86 15.05 -18.44
N GLY A 178 -23.02 14.41 -18.33
CA GLY A 178 -23.94 14.17 -19.44
C GLY A 178 -23.58 13.00 -20.35
N CYS A 179 -22.70 12.08 -19.92
CA CYS A 179 -22.40 10.86 -20.67
C CYS A 179 -23.67 10.00 -20.81
N LYS A 180 -23.92 9.47 -22.02
CA LYS A 180 -25.10 8.65 -22.37
C LYS A 180 -24.73 7.22 -22.76
N ARG A 181 -23.45 6.92 -22.95
CA ARG A 181 -22.91 5.60 -23.31
C ARG A 181 -21.65 5.38 -22.48
N ILE A 182 -21.85 4.90 -21.25
CA ILE A 182 -20.75 4.66 -20.33
C ILE A 182 -20.27 3.21 -20.48
N TRP A 183 -18.98 3.03 -20.69
CA TRP A 183 -18.33 1.73 -20.61
C TRP A 183 -17.57 1.62 -19.28
N VAL A 184 -17.56 0.42 -18.72
CA VAL A 184 -16.85 0.08 -17.48
C VAL A 184 -15.83 -1.00 -17.80
N ALA A 185 -14.56 -0.63 -17.79
CA ALA A 185 -13.46 -1.56 -18.01
C ALA A 185 -13.18 -2.34 -16.72
N LYS A 186 -13.22 -3.67 -16.80
CA LYS A 186 -12.86 -4.53 -15.67
C LYS A 186 -11.36 -4.49 -15.41
N GLY A 187 -10.96 -4.62 -14.15
CA GLY A 187 -9.58 -4.93 -13.79
C GLY A 187 -9.28 -6.43 -13.90
N ALA A 188 -8.07 -6.83 -13.50
CA ALA A 188 -7.69 -8.23 -13.40
C ALA A 188 -8.57 -8.99 -12.37
N THR A 189 -8.87 -10.24 -12.68
CA THR A 189 -9.66 -11.16 -11.84
C THR A 189 -8.85 -11.69 -10.66
N GLY A 190 -9.53 -12.07 -9.57
CA GLY A 190 -8.90 -12.70 -8.40
C GLY A 190 -8.40 -11.73 -7.33
N SER A 191 -8.66 -10.43 -7.49
CA SER A 191 -8.38 -9.41 -6.48
C SER A 191 -9.68 -8.81 -5.94
N TRP A 192 -9.88 -8.92 -4.63
CA TRP A 192 -11.00 -8.28 -3.92
C TRP A 192 -11.13 -6.79 -4.28
N THR A 193 -10.01 -6.07 -4.37
CA THR A 193 -9.99 -4.64 -4.68
C THR A 193 -10.50 -4.36 -6.09
N SER A 194 -10.19 -5.21 -7.08
CA SER A 194 -10.75 -5.11 -8.44
C SER A 194 -12.27 -5.25 -8.41
N GLU A 195 -12.78 -6.25 -7.71
CA GLU A 195 -14.20 -6.59 -7.64
C GLU A 195 -14.98 -5.50 -6.90
N ALA A 196 -14.44 -5.02 -5.77
CA ALA A 196 -15.03 -3.95 -4.96
C ALA A 196 -15.09 -2.62 -5.73
N ARG A 197 -14.07 -2.30 -6.54
CA ARG A 197 -14.06 -1.13 -7.42
C ARG A 197 -15.10 -1.24 -8.52
N LEU A 198 -15.15 -2.38 -9.22
CA LEU A 198 -16.15 -2.65 -10.26
C LEU A 198 -17.57 -2.55 -9.69
N ALA A 199 -17.82 -3.17 -8.53
CA ALA A 199 -19.09 -3.08 -7.82
C ALA A 199 -19.45 -1.62 -7.49
N GLY A 200 -18.46 -0.81 -7.07
CA GLY A 200 -18.64 0.62 -6.83
C GLY A 200 -19.08 1.40 -8.07
N HIS A 201 -18.43 1.16 -9.21
CA HIS A 201 -18.84 1.78 -10.48
C HIS A 201 -20.28 1.41 -10.86
N LEU A 202 -20.61 0.12 -10.81
CA LEU A 202 -21.94 -0.37 -11.18
C LEU A 202 -23.03 0.15 -10.23
N ALA A 203 -22.79 0.13 -8.92
CA ALA A 203 -23.72 0.67 -7.92
C ALA A 203 -23.92 2.18 -8.07
N GLY A 204 -22.86 2.93 -8.43
CA GLY A 204 -22.95 4.35 -8.73
C GLY A 204 -23.84 4.65 -9.93
N LEU A 205 -23.72 3.87 -11.00
CA LEU A 205 -24.52 4.01 -12.22
C LEU A 205 -25.98 3.60 -11.99
N GLN A 206 -26.22 2.49 -11.27
CA GLN A 206 -27.56 1.99 -11.00
C GLN A 206 -28.41 2.99 -10.21
N ARG A 207 -27.83 3.66 -9.20
CA ARG A 207 -28.56 4.65 -8.38
C ARG A 207 -29.05 5.87 -9.15
N LEU A 208 -28.51 6.10 -10.34
CA LEU A 208 -28.81 7.29 -11.13
C LEU A 208 -29.86 7.00 -12.21
N ASP A 209 -30.28 5.74 -12.43
CA ASP A 209 -31.30 5.31 -13.40
C ASP A 209 -31.14 5.88 -14.84
N SER A 210 -29.97 6.42 -15.18
CA SER A 210 -29.83 7.37 -16.28
C SER A 210 -29.13 6.84 -17.53
N VAL A 211 -28.31 5.78 -17.44
CA VAL A 211 -27.41 5.40 -18.55
C VAL A 211 -27.17 3.89 -18.66
N PRO A 212 -27.42 3.25 -19.83
CA PRO A 212 -26.98 1.89 -20.09
C PRO A 212 -25.45 1.79 -19.99
N ALA A 213 -24.98 0.95 -19.07
CA ALA A 213 -23.55 0.72 -18.85
C ALA A 213 -23.13 -0.59 -19.49
N LYS A 214 -22.09 -0.56 -20.35
CA LYS A 214 -21.50 -1.78 -20.92
C LYS A 214 -20.25 -2.15 -20.12
N VAL A 215 -20.26 -3.33 -19.50
CA VAL A 215 -19.05 -3.88 -18.87
C VAL A 215 -18.22 -4.58 -19.94
N VAL A 216 -16.95 -4.22 -20.04
CA VAL A 216 -16.01 -4.75 -21.05
C VAL A 216 -14.80 -5.41 -20.39
N ALA A 217 -14.11 -6.28 -21.12
CA ALA A 217 -12.80 -6.76 -20.69
C ALA A 217 -11.85 -5.58 -20.52
N GLY A 218 -10.84 -5.73 -19.66
CA GLY A 218 -9.83 -4.71 -19.42
C GLY A 218 -8.63 -5.36 -18.76
N GLY A 219 -7.93 -4.63 -17.92
CA GLY A 219 -6.76 -5.12 -17.21
C GLY A 219 -6.19 -4.06 -16.29
N TYR A 220 -4.88 -4.05 -16.09
CA TYR A 220 -4.21 -3.08 -15.22
C TYR A 220 -2.95 -2.46 -15.83
N THR A 221 -2.56 -2.91 -17.02
CA THR A 221 -1.36 -2.42 -17.70
C THR A 221 -1.71 -1.29 -18.65
N TYR A 222 -0.68 -0.52 -19.02
CA TYR A 222 -0.78 0.44 -20.11
C TYR A 222 -1.17 -0.24 -21.44
N ALA A 223 -0.62 -1.43 -21.69
CA ALA A 223 -0.88 -2.19 -22.91
C ALA A 223 -2.35 -2.63 -23.02
N ASP A 224 -2.95 -3.07 -21.92
CA ASP A 224 -4.37 -3.46 -21.88
C ASP A 224 -5.29 -2.28 -22.26
N GLY A 225 -4.95 -1.07 -21.81
CA GLY A 225 -5.65 0.16 -22.18
C GLY A 225 -5.50 0.50 -23.67
N ALA A 226 -4.29 0.35 -24.20
CA ALA A 226 -4.02 0.57 -25.62
C ALA A 226 -4.75 -0.44 -26.51
N GLU A 227 -4.79 -1.72 -26.12
CA GLU A 227 -5.54 -2.77 -26.83
C GLU A 227 -7.04 -2.45 -26.87
N MET A 228 -7.62 -2.00 -25.76
CA MET A 228 -9.02 -1.55 -25.75
C MET A 228 -9.27 -0.39 -26.72
N ALA A 229 -8.34 0.55 -26.85
CA ALA A 229 -8.48 1.63 -27.81
C ALA A 229 -8.50 1.09 -29.26
N ASP A 230 -7.67 0.09 -29.57
CA ASP A 230 -7.68 -0.59 -30.87
C ASP A 230 -9.00 -1.32 -31.12
N ASP A 231 -9.54 -2.02 -30.12
CA ASP A 231 -10.84 -2.68 -30.22
C ASP A 231 -11.97 -1.67 -30.51
N ILE A 232 -11.97 -0.51 -29.85
CA ILE A 232 -12.95 0.56 -30.09
C ILE A 232 -12.82 1.13 -31.50
N LEU A 233 -11.61 1.26 -32.03
CA LEU A 233 -11.37 1.77 -33.37
C LEU A 233 -11.79 0.77 -34.46
N ALA A 234 -11.61 -0.53 -34.21
CA ALA A 234 -12.00 -1.59 -35.12
C ALA A 234 -13.51 -1.93 -35.05
N SER A 235 -14.17 -1.62 -33.93
CA SER A 235 -15.58 -1.92 -33.72
C SER A 235 -16.51 -1.05 -34.58
N LYS A 236 -17.62 -1.66 -35.03
CA LYS A 236 -18.75 -0.94 -35.67
C LYS A 236 -19.79 -0.47 -34.65
N GLU A 237 -19.66 -0.87 -33.39
CA GLU A 237 -20.56 -0.44 -32.33
C GLU A 237 -20.38 1.06 -32.01
N PRO A 238 -21.44 1.76 -31.56
CA PRO A 238 -21.30 3.13 -31.10
C PRO A 238 -20.27 3.24 -29.97
N ARG A 239 -19.33 4.18 -30.13
CA ARG A 239 -18.27 4.43 -29.13
C ARG A 239 -18.85 4.95 -27.81
N PRO A 240 -18.23 4.62 -26.66
CA PRO A 240 -18.58 5.25 -25.41
C PRO A 240 -18.32 6.76 -25.46
N ASP A 241 -19.14 7.54 -24.76
CA ASP A 241 -18.85 8.95 -24.45
C ASP A 241 -18.32 9.11 -23.02
N GLY A 242 -18.28 8.01 -22.24
CA GLY A 242 -17.67 7.95 -20.92
C GLY A 242 -17.02 6.58 -20.67
N LEU A 243 -15.81 6.57 -20.11
CA LEU A 243 -15.08 5.35 -19.74
C LEU A 243 -14.67 5.42 -18.27
N LEU A 244 -15.11 4.42 -17.50
CA LEU A 244 -14.63 4.15 -16.14
C LEU A 244 -13.51 3.11 -16.24
N CYS A 245 -12.29 3.54 -15.93
CA CYS A 245 -11.11 2.69 -16.00
C CYS A 245 -10.81 2.02 -14.65
N PRO A 246 -10.21 0.82 -14.67
CA PRO A 246 -9.86 0.09 -13.45
C PRO A 246 -8.68 0.71 -12.71
N ASN A 247 -7.75 1.37 -13.40
CA ASN A 247 -6.68 2.18 -12.83
C ASN A 247 -6.22 3.28 -13.79
N ASP A 248 -5.32 4.13 -13.33
CA ASP A 248 -4.73 5.22 -14.12
C ASP A 248 -3.82 4.74 -15.24
N LEU A 249 -3.04 3.67 -15.01
CA LEU A 249 -2.08 3.19 -16.01
C LEU A 249 -2.81 2.69 -17.27
N PHE A 250 -3.90 1.96 -17.08
CA PHE A 250 -4.83 1.56 -18.14
C PHE A 250 -5.44 2.78 -18.84
N ALA A 251 -5.94 3.75 -18.07
CA ALA A 251 -6.57 4.96 -18.62
C ALA A 251 -5.61 5.75 -19.51
N ILE A 252 -4.35 5.91 -19.07
CA ILE A 252 -3.31 6.61 -19.83
C ILE A 252 -3.01 5.86 -21.14
N GLY A 253 -2.82 4.54 -21.09
CA GLY A 253 -2.59 3.73 -22.29
C GLY A 253 -3.73 3.81 -23.30
N PHE A 254 -4.97 3.79 -22.81
CA PHE A 254 -6.16 4.01 -23.62
C PHE A 254 -6.16 5.39 -24.30
N MET A 255 -5.96 6.45 -23.52
CA MET A 255 -5.97 7.83 -24.02
C MET A 255 -4.88 8.07 -25.06
N ASP A 256 -3.65 7.63 -24.78
CA ASP A 256 -2.51 7.81 -25.67
C ASP A 256 -2.70 7.07 -27.00
N ARG A 257 -3.16 5.81 -26.94
CA ARG A 257 -3.39 5.03 -28.16
C ARG A 257 -4.52 5.62 -29.01
N LEU A 258 -5.64 5.98 -28.41
CA LEU A 258 -6.79 6.52 -29.13
C LEU A 258 -6.47 7.89 -29.75
N ARG A 259 -5.79 8.76 -29.00
CA ARG A 259 -5.29 10.06 -29.49
C ARG A 259 -4.36 9.87 -30.68
N LYS A 260 -3.38 8.96 -30.58
CA LYS A 260 -2.41 8.70 -31.65
C LYS A 260 -3.06 8.14 -32.92
N ALA A 261 -4.01 7.22 -32.78
CA ALA A 261 -4.58 6.50 -33.91
C ALA A 261 -5.73 7.26 -34.61
N SER A 262 -6.42 8.17 -33.90
CA SER A 262 -7.61 8.84 -34.44
C SER A 262 -7.67 10.35 -34.23
N GLY A 263 -6.73 10.94 -33.48
CA GLY A 263 -6.78 12.35 -33.08
C GLY A 263 -7.82 12.66 -32.00
N ALA A 264 -8.38 11.64 -31.34
CA ALA A 264 -9.40 11.81 -30.31
C ALA A 264 -8.93 12.72 -29.16
N SER A 265 -9.88 13.50 -28.64
CA SER A 265 -9.71 14.48 -27.59
C SER A 265 -10.51 14.10 -26.34
N PHE A 266 -9.99 14.51 -25.18
CA PHE A 266 -10.57 14.23 -23.87
C PHE A 266 -10.67 15.59 -23.16
N PRO A 267 -11.87 16.06 -22.79
CA PRO A 267 -13.12 15.31 -22.58
C PRO A 267 -14.13 15.35 -23.74
N ASP A 268 -13.79 15.99 -24.87
CA ASP A 268 -14.78 16.36 -25.90
C ASP A 268 -15.33 15.14 -26.65
N ASP A 269 -14.48 14.19 -27.05
CA ASP A 269 -14.92 12.95 -27.71
C ASP A 269 -15.33 11.88 -26.70
N ILE A 270 -14.51 11.67 -25.67
CA ILE A 270 -14.72 10.68 -24.61
C ILE A 270 -14.28 11.27 -23.27
N LYS A 271 -15.09 11.09 -22.23
CA LYS A 271 -14.70 11.40 -20.85
C LYS A 271 -14.08 10.18 -20.20
N VAL A 272 -12.90 10.32 -19.59
CA VAL A 272 -12.15 9.19 -19.01
C VAL A 272 -11.89 9.46 -17.53
N VAL A 273 -12.26 8.50 -16.68
CA VAL A 273 -11.97 8.55 -15.25
C VAL A 273 -11.11 7.35 -14.87
N GLY A 274 -9.92 7.63 -14.34
CA GLY A 274 -8.99 6.64 -13.80
C GLY A 274 -9.26 6.25 -12.35
N PHE A 275 -8.31 5.54 -11.77
CA PHE A 275 -8.29 5.17 -10.36
C PHE A 275 -6.84 5.06 -9.90
N ASP A 276 -6.56 5.50 -8.68
CA ASP A 276 -5.31 5.44 -7.90
C ASP A 276 -4.69 6.83 -7.63
N ASP A 277 -4.77 7.74 -8.60
CA ASP A 277 -4.07 9.03 -8.68
C ASP A 277 -2.54 8.90 -8.62
N ILE A 278 -2.01 8.05 -9.51
CA ILE A 278 -0.56 7.91 -9.70
C ILE A 278 0.06 9.23 -10.18
N PRO A 279 1.37 9.48 -9.96
CA PRO A 279 2.01 10.73 -10.36
C PRO A 279 1.80 11.09 -11.85
N MET A 280 1.79 10.08 -12.72
CA MET A 280 1.58 10.22 -14.16
C MET A 280 0.20 10.79 -14.52
N ALA A 281 -0.83 10.61 -13.69
CA ALA A 281 -2.17 11.13 -13.94
C ALA A 281 -2.18 12.67 -14.04
N ASN A 282 -1.27 13.34 -13.32
CA ASN A 282 -1.16 14.80 -13.30
C ASN A 282 -0.25 15.38 -14.39
N TRP A 283 0.41 14.56 -15.20
CA TRP A 283 1.28 15.07 -16.26
C TRP A 283 0.49 15.84 -17.30
N GLU A 284 1.10 16.84 -17.94
CA GLU A 284 0.44 17.72 -18.90
C GLU A 284 -0.23 16.96 -20.06
N GLY A 285 0.41 15.90 -20.56
CA GLY A 285 -0.15 15.07 -21.63
C GLY A 285 -1.33 14.17 -21.21
N ASN A 286 -1.52 13.98 -19.90
CA ASN A 286 -2.53 13.10 -19.34
C ASN A 286 -3.70 13.89 -18.76
N GLN A 287 -3.44 14.81 -17.81
CA GLN A 287 -4.45 15.58 -17.08
C GLN A 287 -5.69 14.72 -16.74
N LEU A 288 -5.43 13.53 -16.21
CA LEU A 288 -6.41 12.48 -16.01
C LEU A 288 -7.23 12.75 -14.74
N THR A 289 -8.54 12.90 -14.89
CA THR A 289 -9.50 12.84 -13.79
C THR A 289 -9.50 11.42 -13.21
N THR A 290 -9.39 11.29 -11.89
CA THR A 290 -9.17 9.99 -11.24
C THR A 290 -9.67 9.98 -9.79
N ILE A 291 -9.71 8.79 -9.18
CA ILE A 291 -9.99 8.58 -7.77
C ILE A 291 -8.68 8.39 -7.02
N ARG A 292 -8.35 9.32 -6.13
CA ARG A 292 -7.17 9.25 -5.26
C ARG A 292 -7.41 8.31 -4.08
N LEU A 293 -6.53 7.32 -3.96
CA LEU A 293 -6.44 6.49 -2.75
C LEU A 293 -5.84 7.31 -1.59
N PRO A 294 -6.38 7.19 -0.36
CA PRO A 294 -5.89 7.91 0.81
C PRO A 294 -4.62 7.25 1.41
N VAL A 295 -3.61 6.99 0.58
CA VAL A 295 -2.41 6.19 0.92
C VAL A 295 -1.67 6.67 2.17
N SER A 296 -1.52 7.98 2.37
CA SER A 296 -0.85 8.52 3.57
C SER A 296 -1.66 8.27 4.85
N ALA A 297 -2.99 8.39 4.78
CA ALA A 297 -3.86 8.11 5.91
C ALA A 297 -3.91 6.61 6.21
N MET A 298 -3.90 5.77 5.18
CA MET A 298 -3.80 4.32 5.34
C MET A 298 -2.49 3.93 6.00
N ALA A 299 -1.37 4.49 5.54
CA ALA A 299 -0.05 4.22 6.11
C ALA A 299 0.06 4.66 7.57
N SER A 300 -0.45 5.85 7.91
CA SER A 300 -0.50 6.33 9.30
C SER A 300 -1.30 5.37 10.19
N ARG A 301 -2.50 4.98 9.77
CA ARG A 301 -3.35 4.06 10.55
C ARG A 301 -2.72 2.67 10.67
N ALA A 302 -2.05 2.19 9.63
CA ALA A 302 -1.32 0.93 9.69
C ALA A 302 -0.18 0.98 10.72
N ALA A 303 0.61 2.06 10.73
CA ALA A 303 1.69 2.25 11.69
C ALA A 303 1.18 2.37 13.14
N ASP A 304 0.05 3.05 13.36
CA ASP A 304 -0.61 3.14 14.67
C ASP A 304 -1.03 1.76 15.18
N LEU A 305 -1.68 0.96 14.33
CA LEU A 305 -2.10 -0.40 14.66
C LEU A 305 -0.90 -1.29 14.98
N ILE A 306 0.15 -1.25 14.16
CA ILE A 306 1.36 -2.04 14.40
C ILE A 306 2.05 -1.63 15.69
N THR A 307 2.09 -0.33 16.00
CA THR A 307 2.67 0.15 17.26
C THR A 307 1.92 -0.42 18.46
N ARG A 308 0.58 -0.49 18.41
CA ARG A 308 -0.24 -1.12 19.45
C ARG A 308 0.00 -2.62 19.54
N ILE A 309 0.04 -3.32 18.42
CA ILE A 309 0.31 -4.76 18.34
C ILE A 309 1.69 -5.07 18.96
N SER A 310 2.74 -4.37 18.51
CA SER A 310 4.13 -4.60 18.94
C SER A 310 4.42 -4.13 20.37
N THR A 311 3.76 -3.07 20.85
CA THR A 311 4.07 -2.46 22.16
C THR A 311 3.13 -2.92 23.27
N ASN A 312 1.85 -3.16 22.99
CA ASN A 312 0.87 -3.50 24.02
C ASN A 312 0.49 -4.98 24.01
N ALA A 313 1.04 -5.78 23.08
CA ALA A 313 0.62 -7.17 22.83
C ALA A 313 -0.91 -7.28 22.67
N GLU A 314 -1.50 -6.25 22.06
CA GLU A 314 -2.93 -6.14 21.85
C GLU A 314 -3.34 -7.00 20.65
N VAL A 315 -4.42 -7.76 20.80
CA VAL A 315 -5.10 -8.39 19.66
C VAL A 315 -5.96 -7.33 19.01
N VAL A 316 -5.61 -6.92 17.80
CA VAL A 316 -6.38 -5.93 17.05
C VAL A 316 -7.09 -6.61 15.90
N GLU A 317 -8.41 -6.45 15.84
CA GLU A 317 -9.30 -6.97 14.79
C GLU A 317 -10.00 -5.83 14.03
N GLU A 318 -9.56 -4.59 14.24
CA GLU A 318 -10.16 -3.39 13.65
C GLU A 318 -10.14 -3.42 12.12
N LYS A 319 -11.29 -3.08 11.53
CA LYS A 319 -11.47 -2.89 10.08
C LYS A 319 -11.67 -1.42 9.80
N ILE A 320 -10.66 -0.77 9.24
CA ILE A 320 -10.66 0.66 8.99
C ILE A 320 -10.86 0.91 7.50
N TRP A 321 -11.95 1.60 7.18
CA TRP A 321 -12.26 2.06 5.83
C TRP A 321 -12.01 3.57 5.74
N ILE A 322 -11.18 3.99 4.79
CA ILE A 322 -10.82 5.39 4.59
C ILE A 322 -11.40 5.86 3.26
N PRO A 323 -12.24 6.91 3.23
CA PRO A 323 -12.87 7.38 1.99
C PRO A 323 -11.85 7.81 0.93
N CYS A 324 -12.15 7.47 -0.33
CA CYS A 324 -11.41 7.96 -1.48
C CYS A 324 -11.83 9.39 -1.83
N ARG A 325 -11.03 10.08 -2.65
CA ARG A 325 -11.35 11.44 -3.13
C ARG A 325 -11.33 11.49 -4.65
N LEU A 326 -12.33 12.13 -5.25
CA LEU A 326 -12.31 12.45 -6.66
C LEU A 326 -11.34 13.62 -6.92
N VAL A 327 -10.44 13.43 -7.87
CA VAL A 327 -9.50 14.46 -8.37
C VAL A 327 -9.88 14.78 -9.80
N GLN A 328 -10.58 15.89 -10.00
CA GLN A 328 -10.99 16.35 -11.33
C GLN A 328 -9.83 17.06 -12.03
N ARG A 329 -9.62 16.70 -13.29
CA ARG A 329 -8.66 17.29 -14.23
C ARG A 329 -9.34 17.41 -15.61
N ALA A 330 -8.57 17.50 -16.70
CA ALA A 330 -9.10 17.79 -18.02
C ALA A 330 -9.89 16.62 -18.65
N SER A 331 -9.59 15.36 -18.32
CA SER A 331 -10.18 14.21 -19.03
C SER A 331 -11.66 13.95 -18.73
N ALA A 332 -12.23 14.50 -17.65
CA ALA A 332 -13.66 14.39 -17.27
C ALA A 332 -14.08 15.43 -16.23
#